data_AF-A0A167F4U7-F1
#
_entry.id   AF-A0A167F4U7-F1
#
_cell.length_a   1.000
_cell.length_b   1.000
_cell.length_c   1.000
_cell.angle_alpha   90.00
_cell.angle_beta   90.00
_cell.angle_gamma   90.00
#
_symmetry.space_group_name_H-M   'P 1'
#
loop_
_entity.id
_entity.type
_entity.pdbx_description
1 polymer ?
#
loop_
_entity_poly.entity_id
_entity_poly.type
_entity_poly.pdbx_seq_one_letter_code
_entity_poly.pdbx_strand_id
1 'polypeptide(L)'
;MIKIDFKPVDWLPDEKVKTAAATRQMQELVARLADAPKYHTLTTEDRNQLIAEGYAPDLVDNLVLITQRADDLPDDTINTGFNYAAFDTALFSAEHLKAHLQGLTQGCCAYCESYLLASNAGKVGHFRPVELLEKSTSLQQNQSISCSPYYALAYQQENLVYVCDGCNDKHKGGQFPLIGQRFPLIRVEHEQPLLVNPYLDDPRQYIRFDPITARAYPFDLLCAYLMETDELSFTEAETKIWSSPDLLGYAPGFENLPGFSLWLESLSEKKIAQLGKGYTSIEVLGLNRPELVVARLNTLCQLHLAYGQFKQGEHDEFDVFIDALPTLQYRSMCIDVLQSLHHQQRTSPVSASSEKAPPSHEVSPHVAAKGDAFANWFKASLRYCVEESQLMETQRRNLVFLSARDKLYGQKAKEKCIFLPLDWQRDQHKLIKVRSHRNIWETSLSELASSRPMELLNLFTHNQIWAEGPFDALHSA
;
A
#
# COMPACT_ATOMS: atom_id res chain seq x y z
N MET A 1 -4.81 -7.96 -13.27
CA MET A 1 -4.33 -8.82 -12.17
C MET A 1 -4.93 -10.19 -12.41
N ILE A 2 -4.13 -11.25 -12.41
CA ILE A 2 -4.58 -12.64 -12.47
C ILE A 2 -4.55 -13.20 -11.05
N LYS A 3 -5.53 -14.05 -10.74
CA LYS A 3 -5.57 -14.77 -9.47
C LYS A 3 -4.35 -15.68 -9.35
N ILE A 4 -3.66 -15.61 -8.22
CA ILE A 4 -2.52 -16.47 -7.93
C ILE A 4 -3.01 -17.63 -7.07
N ASP A 5 -2.79 -18.85 -7.53
CA ASP A 5 -3.06 -20.08 -6.76
C ASP A 5 -2.01 -20.22 -5.66
N PHE A 6 -2.29 -19.58 -4.52
CA PHE A 6 -1.37 -19.57 -3.39
C PHE A 6 -1.24 -20.96 -2.77
N LYS A 7 0.00 -21.40 -2.62
CA LYS A 7 0.37 -22.60 -1.87
C LYS A 7 1.54 -22.25 -0.97
N PRO A 8 1.48 -22.54 0.34
CA PRO A 8 2.63 -22.32 1.21
C PRO A 8 3.75 -23.31 0.85
N VAL A 9 4.99 -22.92 1.15
CA VAL A 9 6.17 -23.79 1.11
C VAL A 9 6.56 -24.19 2.53
N ASP A 10 7.13 -25.37 2.69
CA ASP A 10 7.69 -25.76 3.98
C ASP A 10 8.88 -24.87 4.34
N TRP A 11 8.81 -24.27 5.53
CA TRP A 11 9.94 -23.57 6.12
C TRP A 11 11.12 -24.52 6.31
N LEU A 12 12.34 -24.03 6.09
CA LEU A 12 13.52 -24.76 6.53
C LEU A 12 13.48 -24.91 8.07
N PRO A 13 14.02 -25.99 8.64
CA PRO A 13 13.92 -26.24 10.09
C PRO A 13 14.37 -25.05 10.96
N ASP A 14 15.46 -24.39 10.57
CA ASP A 14 15.99 -23.20 11.27
C ASP A 14 15.06 -21.98 11.13
N GLU A 15 14.57 -21.68 9.93
CA GLU A 15 13.64 -20.58 9.69
C GLU A 15 12.32 -20.79 10.43
N LYS A 16 11.81 -22.02 10.49
CA LYS A 16 10.60 -22.37 11.24
C LYS A 16 10.75 -22.05 12.73
N VAL A 17 11.89 -22.39 13.31
CA VAL A 17 12.19 -22.09 14.72
C VAL A 17 12.32 -20.58 14.93
N LYS A 18 13.04 -19.88 14.06
CA LYS A 18 13.26 -18.42 14.15
C LYS A 18 11.98 -17.61 13.98
N THR A 19 11.17 -17.92 12.96
CA THR A 19 9.87 -17.26 12.72
C THR A 19 8.90 -17.51 13.87
N ALA A 20 8.80 -18.75 14.37
CA ALA A 20 7.98 -19.06 15.54
C ALA A 20 8.45 -18.33 16.80
N ALA A 21 9.77 -18.28 17.04
CA ALA A 21 10.33 -17.56 18.18
C ALA A 21 10.08 -16.05 18.08
N ALA A 22 10.30 -15.44 16.91
CA ALA A 22 10.07 -14.02 16.68
C ALA A 22 8.59 -13.66 16.88
N THR A 23 7.66 -14.40 16.27
CA THR A 23 6.21 -14.17 16.43
C THR A 23 5.76 -14.32 17.87
N ARG A 24 6.24 -15.37 18.56
CA ARG A 24 5.93 -15.59 19.98
C ARG A 24 6.42 -14.44 20.85
N GLN A 25 7.69 -14.02 20.70
CA GLN A 25 8.24 -12.91 21.49
C GLN A 25 7.51 -11.59 21.21
N MET A 26 7.13 -11.31 19.97
CA MET A 26 6.33 -10.13 19.63
C MET A 26 4.99 -10.12 20.39
N GLN A 27 4.28 -11.24 20.39
CA GLN A 27 3.00 -11.38 21.09
C GLN A 27 3.17 -11.28 22.61
N GLU A 28 4.17 -11.94 23.17
CA GLU A 28 4.50 -11.90 24.60
C GLU A 28 4.85 -10.48 25.05
N LEU A 29 5.66 -9.72 24.29
CA LEU A 29 6.00 -8.34 24.60
C LEU A 29 4.80 -7.40 24.56
N VAL A 30 3.95 -7.49 23.53
CA VAL A 30 2.75 -6.67 23.43
C VAL A 30 1.78 -6.99 24.57
N ALA A 31 1.60 -8.26 24.91
CA ALA A 31 0.78 -8.69 26.04
C ALA A 31 1.35 -8.20 27.38
N ARG A 32 2.67 -8.31 27.57
CA ARG A 32 3.40 -7.85 28.77
C ARG A 32 3.25 -6.35 29.03
N LEU A 33 3.03 -5.56 27.97
CA LEU A 33 2.85 -4.12 28.02
C LEU A 33 1.38 -3.67 27.90
N ALA A 34 0.43 -4.60 27.84
CA ALA A 34 -1.00 -4.27 27.73
C ALA A 34 -1.50 -3.41 28.91
N ASP A 35 -0.97 -3.68 30.11
CA ASP A 35 -1.29 -2.97 31.35
C ASP A 35 -0.25 -1.92 31.72
N ALA A 36 0.60 -1.49 30.77
CA ALA A 36 1.58 -0.47 31.03
C ALA A 36 0.91 0.83 31.53
N PRO A 37 1.53 1.56 32.47
CA PRO A 37 0.93 2.79 32.97
C PRO A 37 0.89 3.86 31.88
N LYS A 38 -0.24 4.57 31.81
CA LYS A 38 -0.41 5.72 30.92
C LYS A 38 0.69 6.77 31.20
N TYR A 39 1.16 7.41 30.14
CA TYR A 39 2.28 8.36 30.07
C TYR A 39 3.69 7.80 30.30
N HIS A 40 3.83 6.49 30.52
CA HIS A 40 5.14 5.86 30.58
C HIS A 40 5.73 5.63 29.18
N THR A 41 7.06 5.72 29.09
CA THR A 41 7.85 5.41 27.90
C THR A 41 8.98 4.48 28.29
N LEU A 42 9.29 3.49 27.44
CA LEU A 42 10.33 2.49 27.70
C LEU A 42 11.72 3.12 27.81
N THR A 43 12.26 3.19 29.04
CA THR A 43 13.61 3.67 29.32
C THR A 43 14.68 2.62 29.01
N THR A 44 15.95 3.02 29.05
CA THR A 44 17.10 2.10 28.94
C THR A 44 17.04 1.00 30.01
N GLU A 45 16.58 1.32 31.23
CA GLU A 45 16.44 0.34 32.30
C GLU A 45 15.33 -0.67 32.00
N ASP A 46 14.15 -0.20 31.56
CA ASP A 46 13.04 -1.07 31.16
C ASP A 46 13.47 -2.03 30.03
N ARG A 47 14.20 -1.51 29.04
CA ARG A 47 14.70 -2.32 27.91
C ARG A 47 15.74 -3.35 28.37
N ASN A 48 16.67 -2.96 29.23
CA ASN A 48 17.65 -3.90 29.80
C ASN A 48 16.97 -4.99 30.62
N GLN A 49 15.90 -4.65 31.35
CA GLN A 49 15.09 -5.64 32.06
C GLN A 49 14.44 -6.63 31.08
N LEU A 50 13.80 -6.16 30.02
CA LEU A 50 13.19 -7.04 29.01
C LEU A 50 14.25 -7.96 28.34
N ILE A 51 15.44 -7.45 28.06
CA ILE A 51 16.53 -8.27 27.53
C ILE A 51 16.96 -9.34 28.56
N ALA A 52 17.05 -8.98 29.84
CA ALA A 52 17.36 -9.92 30.91
C ALA A 52 16.26 -10.97 31.14
N GLU A 53 14.99 -10.64 30.84
CA GLU A 53 13.86 -11.57 30.82
C GLU A 53 13.92 -12.55 29.62
N GLY A 54 14.83 -12.34 28.66
CA GLY A 54 15.12 -13.25 27.56
C GLY A 54 14.55 -12.83 26.20
N TYR A 55 14.01 -11.62 26.07
CA TYR A 55 13.58 -11.07 24.78
C TYR A 55 14.77 -10.66 23.92
N ALA A 56 14.65 -10.85 22.61
CA ALA A 56 15.71 -10.52 21.65
C ALA A 56 16.06 -9.02 21.68
N PRO A 57 17.34 -8.64 21.77
CA PRO A 57 17.74 -7.22 21.82
C PRO A 57 17.22 -6.40 20.63
N ASP A 58 17.29 -6.91 19.41
CA ASP A 58 16.81 -6.20 18.22
C ASP A 58 15.30 -5.94 18.25
N LEU A 59 14.53 -6.87 18.86
CA LEU A 59 13.10 -6.71 19.03
C LEU A 59 12.80 -5.67 20.11
N VAL A 60 13.51 -5.74 21.23
CA VAL A 60 13.38 -4.78 22.34
C VAL A 60 13.80 -3.39 21.90
N ASP A 61 14.85 -3.21 21.10
CA ASP A 61 15.32 -1.91 20.59
C ASP A 61 14.26 -1.17 19.75
N ASN A 62 13.40 -1.94 19.10
CA ASN A 62 12.38 -1.47 18.17
C ASN A 62 10.96 -1.55 18.72
N LEU A 63 10.83 -1.93 20.00
CA LEU A 63 9.59 -1.91 20.75
C LEU A 63 9.19 -0.46 21.07
N VAL A 64 7.93 -0.15 20.75
CA VAL A 64 7.30 1.15 20.93
C VAL A 64 6.25 1.02 22.03
N LEU A 65 6.31 1.93 22.99
CA LEU A 65 5.28 2.18 23.99
C LEU A 65 5.16 3.70 24.17
N ILE A 66 4.02 4.25 23.82
CA ILE A 66 3.74 5.68 23.90
C ILE A 66 2.31 5.92 24.37
N THR A 67 2.07 7.10 24.95
CA THR A 67 0.72 7.62 25.14
C THR A 67 0.41 8.61 24.05
N GLN A 68 -0.56 8.28 23.21
CA GLN A 68 -0.90 9.04 22.02
C GLN A 68 -2.22 9.76 22.22
N ARG A 69 -2.27 11.02 21.77
CA ARG A 69 -3.50 11.78 21.60
C ARG A 69 -3.79 11.92 20.11
N ALA A 70 -4.97 11.49 19.70
CA ALA A 70 -5.48 11.77 18.36
C ALA A 70 -6.17 13.13 18.37
N ASP A 71 -6.13 13.86 17.25
CA ASP A 71 -6.66 15.23 17.16
C ASP A 71 -8.15 15.34 17.55
N ASP A 72 -8.92 14.26 17.35
CA ASP A 72 -10.37 14.21 17.52
C ASP A 72 -10.85 13.44 18.79
N LEU A 73 -9.94 12.89 19.61
CA LEU A 73 -10.29 12.11 20.80
C LEU A 73 -9.95 12.86 22.10
N PRO A 74 -10.87 12.92 23.08
CA PRO A 74 -10.62 13.59 24.35
C PRO A 74 -9.63 12.83 25.25
N ASP A 75 -9.51 11.51 25.06
CA ASP A 75 -8.74 10.63 25.93
C ASP A 75 -7.43 10.19 25.29
N ASP A 76 -6.31 10.35 26.01
CA ASP A 76 -5.05 9.77 25.55
C ASP A 76 -5.10 8.24 25.67
N THR A 77 -4.52 7.55 24.69
CA THR A 77 -4.52 6.09 24.59
C THR A 77 -3.10 5.56 24.58
N ILE A 78 -2.90 4.35 25.11
CA ILE A 78 -1.60 3.69 25.02
C ILE A 78 -1.50 3.03 23.64
N ASN A 79 -0.41 3.31 22.93
CA ASN A 79 -0.05 2.61 21.72
C ASN A 79 1.22 1.78 21.96
N THR A 80 1.10 0.48 21.72
CA THR A 80 2.18 -0.49 21.86
C THR A 80 2.34 -1.25 20.56
N GLY A 81 3.57 -1.47 20.14
CA GLY A 81 3.87 -2.29 18.99
C GLY A 81 5.33 -2.16 18.59
N PHE A 82 5.60 -2.23 17.29
CA PHE A 82 6.96 -2.31 16.76
C PHE A 82 7.12 -1.35 15.59
N ASN A 83 8.31 -0.76 15.48
CA ASN A 83 8.74 -0.15 14.23
C ASN A 83 9.20 -1.25 13.24
N TYR A 84 9.43 -0.88 11.98
CA TYR A 84 9.79 -1.85 10.94
C TYR A 84 11.08 -2.61 11.17
N ALA A 85 12.05 -1.98 11.83
CA ALA A 85 13.35 -2.59 12.07
C ALA A 85 13.28 -3.77 13.06
N ALA A 86 12.13 -3.98 13.73
CA ALA A 86 11.85 -5.19 14.49
C ALA A 86 11.66 -6.44 13.62
N PHE A 87 11.34 -6.28 12.32
CA PHE A 87 11.03 -7.39 11.44
C PHE A 87 12.28 -7.83 10.66
N ASP A 88 12.74 -9.05 10.90
CA ASP A 88 13.92 -9.59 10.24
C ASP A 88 13.61 -9.93 8.78
N THR A 89 14.16 -9.11 7.88
CA THR A 89 14.07 -9.30 6.42
C THR A 89 14.61 -10.66 5.97
N ALA A 90 15.57 -11.25 6.69
CA ALA A 90 16.10 -12.57 6.36
C ALA A 90 15.08 -13.69 6.57
N LEU A 91 14.03 -13.47 7.38
CA LEU A 91 12.99 -14.45 7.63
C LEU A 91 11.85 -14.35 6.60
N PHE A 92 11.32 -13.15 6.34
CA PHE A 92 10.20 -13.00 5.38
C PHE A 92 10.65 -12.81 3.93
N SER A 93 11.93 -12.57 3.68
CA SER A 93 12.51 -12.46 2.34
C SER A 93 13.69 -13.41 2.14
N ALA A 94 13.69 -14.54 2.84
CA ALA A 94 14.64 -15.64 2.62
C ALA A 94 14.64 -16.08 1.15
N GLU A 95 15.80 -16.47 0.62
CA GLU A 95 15.96 -16.80 -0.81
C GLU A 95 15.02 -17.94 -1.25
N HIS A 96 14.87 -18.98 -0.42
CA HIS A 96 13.97 -20.11 -0.74
C HIS A 96 12.51 -19.65 -0.87
N LEU A 97 12.07 -18.77 0.03
CA LEU A 97 10.71 -18.23 0.07
C LEU A 97 10.48 -17.27 -1.08
N LYS A 98 11.43 -16.38 -1.34
CA LYS A 98 11.39 -15.46 -2.48
C LYS A 98 11.30 -16.24 -3.79
N ALA A 99 12.13 -17.28 -3.97
CA ALA A 99 12.11 -18.12 -5.16
C ALA A 99 10.77 -18.85 -5.32
N HIS A 100 10.18 -19.33 -4.22
CA HIS A 100 8.85 -19.94 -4.21
C HIS A 100 7.75 -18.96 -4.64
N LEU A 101 7.68 -17.79 -4.00
CA LEU A 101 6.69 -16.75 -4.35
C LEU A 101 6.87 -16.26 -5.79
N GLN A 102 8.12 -16.13 -6.26
CA GLN A 102 8.43 -15.84 -7.65
C GLN A 102 7.91 -16.93 -8.61
N GLY A 103 7.99 -18.20 -8.21
CA GLY A 103 7.43 -19.33 -8.96
C GLY A 103 5.91 -19.25 -9.07
N LEU A 104 5.21 -18.92 -7.97
CA LEU A 104 3.75 -18.75 -7.95
C LEU A 104 3.26 -17.67 -8.94
N THR A 105 4.08 -16.65 -9.20
CA THR A 105 3.74 -15.55 -10.11
C THR A 105 4.43 -15.64 -11.47
N GLN A 106 5.13 -16.75 -11.76
CA GLN A 106 5.91 -16.95 -12.99
C GLN A 106 6.91 -15.80 -13.25
N GLY A 107 7.48 -15.23 -12.19
CA GLY A 107 8.45 -14.15 -12.27
C GLY A 107 7.85 -12.75 -12.45
N CYS A 108 6.52 -12.60 -12.40
CA CYS A 108 5.84 -11.32 -12.53
C CYS A 108 5.46 -10.70 -11.18
N CYS A 109 5.29 -9.39 -11.15
CA CYS A 109 4.72 -8.68 -10.00
C CYS A 109 3.28 -9.16 -9.76
N ALA A 110 2.97 -9.59 -8.54
CA ALA A 110 1.62 -10.01 -8.13
C ALA A 110 0.56 -8.91 -8.30
N TYR A 111 0.97 -7.64 -8.39
CA TYR A 111 0.08 -6.49 -8.59
C TYR A 111 0.07 -5.99 -10.04
N CYS A 112 1.15 -5.40 -10.54
CA CYS A 112 1.11 -4.78 -11.87
C CYS A 112 1.36 -5.75 -13.04
N GLU A 113 1.64 -7.03 -12.75
CA GLU A 113 1.99 -8.07 -13.73
C GLU A 113 3.22 -7.75 -14.60
N SER A 114 4.05 -6.79 -14.20
CA SER A 114 5.35 -6.56 -14.86
C SER A 114 6.27 -7.74 -14.63
N TYR A 115 6.98 -8.19 -15.67
CA TYR A 115 7.98 -9.24 -15.54
C TYR A 115 9.22 -8.72 -14.81
N LEU A 116 9.59 -9.39 -13.72
CA LEU A 116 10.65 -8.96 -12.80
C LEU A 116 11.88 -9.86 -12.85
N LEU A 117 11.72 -11.10 -13.31
CA LEU A 117 12.78 -12.11 -13.28
C LEU A 117 14.00 -11.69 -14.13
N ALA A 118 13.77 -11.15 -15.34
CA ALA A 118 14.86 -10.73 -16.23
C ALA A 118 15.76 -9.63 -15.63
N SER A 119 15.21 -8.78 -14.76
CA SER A 119 15.92 -7.66 -14.13
C SER A 119 16.27 -7.91 -12.66
N ASN A 120 15.88 -9.07 -12.11
CA ASN A 120 15.92 -9.37 -10.67
C ASN A 120 15.32 -8.22 -9.81
N ALA A 121 14.29 -7.55 -10.34
CA ALA A 121 13.72 -6.34 -9.72
C ALA A 121 12.59 -6.64 -8.72
N GLY A 122 12.33 -7.92 -8.43
CA GLY A 122 11.29 -8.33 -7.51
C GLY A 122 11.79 -8.54 -6.09
N LYS A 123 10.90 -8.27 -5.13
CA LYS A 123 11.10 -8.42 -3.69
C LYS A 123 9.87 -9.01 -3.04
N VAL A 124 10.02 -9.44 -1.79
CA VAL A 124 8.90 -9.84 -0.95
C VAL A 124 8.34 -8.60 -0.25
N GLY A 125 7.04 -8.36 -0.43
CA GLY A 125 6.28 -7.34 0.29
C GLY A 125 5.15 -7.95 1.12
N HIS A 126 4.44 -7.13 1.88
CA HIS A 126 3.29 -7.57 2.68
C HIS A 126 1.98 -7.07 2.10
N PHE A 127 0.97 -7.93 2.03
CA PHE A 127 -0.40 -7.54 1.68
C PHE A 127 -0.99 -6.64 2.77
N ARG A 128 -1.07 -7.15 4.01
CA ARG A 128 -1.32 -6.35 5.22
C ARG A 128 -0.01 -5.75 5.72
N PRO A 129 0.14 -4.42 5.71
CA PRO A 129 1.41 -3.78 5.95
C PRO A 129 1.82 -3.93 7.42
N VAL A 130 3.08 -4.27 7.65
CA VAL A 130 3.68 -4.20 9.00
C VAL A 130 4.10 -2.77 9.38
N GLU A 131 3.98 -1.84 8.44
CA GLU A 131 4.19 -0.39 8.60
C GLU A 131 2.91 0.34 8.15
N LEU A 132 1.91 0.44 9.01
CA LEU A 132 0.64 1.03 8.59
C LEU A 132 0.81 2.55 8.41
N LEU A 133 0.48 3.05 7.21
CA LEU A 133 0.44 4.47 6.87
C LEU A 133 -0.96 4.78 6.37
N GLU A 134 -1.83 5.22 7.28
CA GLU A 134 -3.17 5.64 6.90
C GLU A 134 -3.09 6.94 6.11
N LYS A 135 -3.76 6.98 4.96
CA LYS A 135 -4.14 8.25 4.33
C LYS A 135 -5.48 8.63 4.91
N SER A 136 -5.62 9.87 5.37
CA SER A 136 -6.92 10.44 5.73
C SER A 136 -7.82 10.33 4.50
N THR A 137 -8.75 9.39 4.54
CA THR A 137 -9.87 9.34 3.60
C THR A 137 -11.06 9.92 4.35
N SER A 138 -11.91 10.69 3.67
CA SER A 138 -13.05 11.40 4.26
C SER A 138 -14.05 10.52 5.03
N LEU A 139 -13.92 9.19 4.95
CA LEU A 139 -14.78 8.20 5.60
C LEU A 139 -14.10 7.48 6.77
N GLN A 140 -12.82 7.72 7.05
CA GLN A 140 -12.11 7.13 8.20
C GLN A 140 -11.61 8.26 9.11
N GLN A 141 -12.17 8.32 10.32
CA GLN A 141 -11.68 9.19 11.39
C GLN A 141 -10.17 9.02 11.56
N ASN A 142 -9.47 10.13 11.74
CA ASN A 142 -8.01 10.27 11.84
C ASN A 142 -7.39 9.47 12.99
N GLN A 143 -7.43 8.13 12.95
CA GLN A 143 -6.61 7.31 13.81
C GLN A 143 -5.23 7.25 13.20
N SER A 144 -4.36 8.20 13.56
CA SER A 144 -2.95 8.01 13.23
C SER A 144 -2.43 6.80 14.00
N ILE A 145 -2.45 5.63 13.37
CA ILE A 145 -1.96 4.41 14.01
C ILE A 145 -0.44 4.45 13.97
N SER A 146 0.20 4.40 15.15
CA SER A 146 1.66 4.51 15.24
C SER A 146 2.42 3.22 15.05
N CYS A 147 1.83 2.11 15.45
CA CYS A 147 2.37 0.78 15.18
C CYS A 147 1.34 -0.02 14.40
N SER A 148 1.77 -0.71 13.35
CA SER A 148 0.85 -1.58 12.61
C SER A 148 0.27 -2.65 13.55
N PRO A 149 -1.05 -2.85 13.57
CA PRO A 149 -1.62 -3.94 14.34
C PRO A 149 -1.33 -5.30 13.67
N TYR A 150 -0.84 -5.32 12.42
CA TYR A 150 -0.52 -6.53 11.67
C TYR A 150 0.87 -7.10 11.93
N TYR A 151 1.58 -6.66 12.98
CA TYR A 151 2.95 -7.12 13.30
C TYR A 151 3.06 -8.66 13.39
N ALA A 152 2.04 -9.34 13.92
CA ALA A 152 2.03 -10.80 14.04
C ALA A 152 1.92 -11.53 12.69
N LEU A 153 1.56 -10.81 11.62
CA LEU A 153 1.45 -11.33 10.26
C LEU A 153 2.73 -11.12 9.43
N ALA A 154 3.81 -10.59 10.05
CA ALA A 154 5.06 -10.26 9.36
C ALA A 154 5.71 -11.46 8.66
N TYR A 155 5.54 -12.66 9.22
CA TYR A 155 6.15 -13.90 8.74
C TYR A 155 5.12 -14.93 8.25
N GLN A 156 3.85 -14.55 8.10
CA GLN A 156 2.82 -15.45 7.56
C GLN A 156 2.88 -15.44 6.03
N GLN A 157 3.08 -16.61 5.41
CA GLN A 157 3.31 -16.70 3.96
C GLN A 157 2.12 -16.20 3.15
N GLU A 158 0.90 -16.37 3.64
CA GLU A 158 -0.35 -15.89 3.04
C GLU A 158 -0.41 -14.35 2.99
N ASN A 159 0.40 -13.68 3.81
CA ASN A 159 0.53 -12.23 3.84
C ASN A 159 1.72 -11.72 3.01
N LEU A 160 2.56 -12.61 2.46
CA LEU A 160 3.76 -12.26 1.70
C LEU A 160 3.52 -12.36 0.19
N VAL A 161 3.94 -11.34 -0.56
CA VAL A 161 3.70 -11.22 -2.01
C VAL A 161 4.98 -10.89 -2.76
N TYR A 162 5.18 -11.51 -3.93
CA TYR A 162 6.29 -11.16 -4.83
C TYR A 162 5.92 -9.98 -5.73
N VAL A 163 6.58 -8.84 -5.52
CA VAL A 163 6.15 -7.54 -6.06
C VAL A 163 7.34 -6.68 -6.48
N CYS A 164 7.07 -5.71 -7.36
CA CYS A 164 8.06 -4.73 -7.77
C CYS A 164 8.13 -3.53 -6.80
N ASP A 165 9.25 -2.82 -6.82
CA ASP A 165 9.45 -1.59 -6.04
C ASP A 165 8.39 -0.51 -6.30
N GLY A 166 7.98 -0.35 -7.56
CA GLY A 166 6.95 0.61 -7.95
C GLY A 166 5.63 0.35 -7.23
N CYS A 167 5.17 -0.90 -7.15
CA CYS A 167 3.92 -1.21 -6.46
C CYS A 167 4.09 -1.24 -4.94
N ASN A 168 5.18 -1.83 -4.42
CA ASN A 168 5.33 -2.03 -2.97
C ASN A 168 5.70 -0.75 -2.22
N ASP A 169 6.75 -0.04 -2.62
CA ASP A 169 7.30 1.06 -1.80
C ASP A 169 6.77 2.41 -2.23
N LYS A 170 6.69 2.65 -3.55
CA LYS A 170 6.33 3.95 -4.12
C LYS A 170 4.83 4.23 -4.08
N HIS A 171 3.99 3.21 -4.25
CA HIS A 171 2.54 3.37 -4.34
C HIS A 171 1.82 2.79 -3.13
N LYS A 172 1.80 1.46 -2.95
CA LYS A 172 1.09 0.82 -1.84
C LYS A 172 1.64 1.31 -0.50
N GLY A 173 2.94 1.13 -0.30
CA GLY A 173 3.61 1.39 0.95
C GLY A 173 2.86 0.79 2.14
N GLY A 174 2.63 1.64 3.13
CA GLY A 174 1.85 1.32 4.31
C GLY A 174 0.33 1.44 4.16
N GLN A 175 -0.20 1.76 2.98
CA GLN A 175 -1.64 1.97 2.81
C GLN A 175 -2.39 0.63 2.84
N PHE A 176 -3.42 0.57 3.68
CA PHE A 176 -4.35 -0.57 3.74
C PHE A 176 -5.78 -0.07 4.05
N PRO A 177 -6.46 0.54 3.06
CA PRO A 177 -7.82 1.05 3.23
C PRO A 177 -8.81 -0.10 3.46
N LEU A 178 -9.80 0.13 4.31
CA LEU A 178 -10.82 -0.85 4.67
C LEU A 178 -12.19 -0.20 4.87
N ILE A 179 -13.23 -1.01 4.88
CA ILE A 179 -14.57 -0.60 5.28
C ILE A 179 -14.81 -1.03 6.73
N GLY A 180 -15.28 -0.10 7.57
CA GLY A 180 -15.66 -0.38 8.95
C GLY A 180 -14.48 -0.39 9.93
N GLN A 181 -14.50 -1.33 10.87
CA GLN A 181 -13.50 -1.43 11.95
C GLN A 181 -12.25 -2.21 11.51
N ARG A 182 -11.11 -1.89 12.12
CA ARG A 182 -9.82 -2.56 11.91
C ARG A 182 -9.52 -3.53 13.06
N PHE A 183 -8.71 -4.55 12.80
CA PHE A 183 -7.98 -5.25 13.86
C PHE A 183 -7.17 -4.24 14.72
N PRO A 184 -7.18 -4.34 16.07
CA PRO A 184 -7.71 -5.44 16.89
C PRO A 184 -9.17 -5.28 17.37
N LEU A 185 -9.89 -4.22 16.97
CA LEU A 185 -11.30 -4.03 17.38
C LEU A 185 -12.19 -5.16 16.89
N ILE A 186 -11.85 -5.72 15.73
CA ILE A 186 -12.45 -6.92 15.16
C ILE A 186 -11.37 -7.94 14.82
N ARG A 187 -11.78 -9.18 14.55
CA ARG A 187 -10.88 -10.21 14.01
C ARG A 187 -10.46 -9.89 12.59
N VAL A 188 -9.25 -10.29 12.20
CA VAL A 188 -8.67 -10.04 10.87
C VAL A 188 -9.55 -10.61 9.75
N GLU A 189 -10.20 -11.75 9.99
CA GLU A 189 -11.08 -12.41 9.02
C GLU A 189 -12.39 -11.63 8.76
N HIS A 190 -12.77 -10.72 9.66
CA HIS A 190 -13.96 -9.88 9.53
C HIS A 190 -13.64 -8.50 8.92
N GLU A 191 -12.36 -8.16 8.72
CA GLU A 191 -11.98 -6.94 8.01
C GLU A 191 -12.47 -6.98 6.56
N GLN A 192 -12.89 -5.82 6.04
CA GLN A 192 -13.27 -5.66 4.64
C GLN A 192 -12.23 -4.79 3.92
N PRO A 193 -11.11 -5.37 3.46
CA PRO A 193 -10.07 -4.60 2.78
C PRO A 193 -10.54 -4.14 1.39
N LEU A 194 -10.22 -2.89 1.06
CA LEU A 194 -10.48 -2.30 -0.26
C LEU A 194 -9.34 -2.56 -1.27
N LEU A 195 -8.28 -3.25 -0.85
CA LEU A 195 -7.26 -3.76 -1.77
C LEU A 195 -7.61 -5.17 -2.20
N VAL A 196 -7.50 -5.42 -3.51
CA VAL A 196 -7.59 -6.76 -4.09
C VAL A 196 -6.41 -7.62 -3.60
N ASN A 197 -6.74 -8.70 -2.90
CA ASN A 197 -5.80 -9.72 -2.48
C ASN A 197 -5.62 -10.73 -3.63
N PRO A 198 -4.42 -10.84 -4.22
CA PRO A 198 -4.20 -11.72 -5.37
C PRO A 198 -4.34 -13.21 -5.07
N TYR A 199 -4.35 -13.62 -3.80
CA TYR A 199 -4.48 -15.02 -3.38
C TYR A 199 -5.94 -15.41 -3.08
N LEU A 200 -6.72 -14.48 -2.52
CA LEU A 200 -8.08 -14.77 -2.04
C LEU A 200 -9.15 -14.32 -3.04
N ASP A 201 -8.99 -13.12 -3.59
CA ASP A 201 -9.92 -12.56 -4.55
C ASP A 201 -9.69 -13.17 -5.95
N ASP A 202 -10.68 -13.02 -6.83
CA ASP A 202 -10.42 -13.04 -8.25
C ASP A 202 -10.18 -11.59 -8.71
N PRO A 203 -8.92 -11.16 -8.93
CA PRO A 203 -8.64 -9.76 -9.25
C PRO A 203 -9.31 -9.30 -10.53
N ARG A 204 -9.64 -10.25 -11.41
CA ARG A 204 -10.37 -9.97 -12.63
C ARG A 204 -11.80 -9.48 -12.34
N GLN A 205 -12.41 -9.77 -11.20
CA GLN A 205 -13.74 -9.23 -10.88
C GLN A 205 -13.74 -7.75 -10.51
N TYR A 206 -12.56 -7.15 -10.32
CA TYR A 206 -12.41 -5.78 -9.82
C TYR A 206 -11.62 -4.89 -10.78
N ILE A 207 -10.61 -5.43 -11.45
CA ILE A 207 -9.66 -4.65 -12.26
C ILE A 207 -9.55 -5.28 -13.65
N ARG A 208 -9.80 -4.45 -14.67
CA ARG A 208 -9.63 -4.76 -16.09
C ARG A 208 -8.80 -3.69 -16.77
N PHE A 209 -8.43 -3.91 -18.02
CA PHE A 209 -7.64 -2.98 -18.81
C PHE A 209 -8.35 -2.56 -20.08
N ASP A 210 -8.27 -1.27 -20.38
CA ASP A 210 -8.74 -0.68 -21.63
C ASP A 210 -7.88 -1.21 -22.80
N PRO A 211 -8.50 -1.81 -23.83
CA PRO A 211 -7.78 -2.43 -24.93
C PRO A 211 -7.12 -1.42 -25.89
N ILE A 212 -7.34 -0.12 -25.70
CA ILE A 212 -6.76 0.97 -26.51
C ILE A 212 -5.73 1.74 -25.70
N THR A 213 -6.08 2.18 -24.48
CA THR A 213 -5.16 3.00 -23.66
C THR A 213 -4.23 2.19 -22.76
N ALA A 214 -4.52 0.90 -22.59
CA ALA A 214 -3.82 0.01 -21.66
C ALA A 214 -3.88 0.44 -20.17
N ARG A 215 -4.78 1.39 -19.85
CA ARG A 215 -5.07 1.82 -18.48
C ARG A 215 -5.96 0.81 -17.79
N ALA A 216 -5.71 0.59 -16.50
CA ALA A 216 -6.60 -0.14 -15.63
C ALA A 216 -7.86 0.69 -15.35
N TYR A 217 -9.02 0.03 -15.27
CA TYR A 217 -10.28 0.64 -14.87
C TYR A 217 -11.02 -0.25 -13.85
N PRO A 218 -11.87 0.34 -12.98
CA PRO A 218 -12.62 -0.40 -11.96
C PRO A 218 -13.78 -1.17 -12.61
N PHE A 219 -13.56 -2.45 -12.91
CA PHE A 219 -14.53 -3.29 -13.61
C PHE A 219 -15.74 -3.62 -12.75
N ASP A 220 -15.56 -3.81 -11.45
CA ASP A 220 -16.63 -4.01 -10.48
C ASP A 220 -17.67 -2.87 -10.57
N LEU A 221 -17.18 -1.63 -10.62
CA LEU A 221 -18.02 -0.44 -10.71
C LEU A 221 -18.74 -0.32 -12.06
N LEU A 222 -18.02 -0.49 -13.19
CA LEU A 222 -18.62 -0.41 -14.52
C LEU A 222 -19.64 -1.53 -14.76
N CYS A 223 -19.31 -2.75 -14.34
CA CYS A 223 -20.18 -3.91 -14.47
C CYS A 223 -21.48 -3.69 -13.67
N ALA A 224 -21.38 -3.20 -12.42
CA ALA A 224 -22.56 -2.91 -11.61
C ALA A 224 -23.46 -1.83 -12.24
N TYR A 225 -22.86 -0.77 -12.80
CA TYR A 225 -23.61 0.26 -13.53
C TYR A 225 -24.40 -0.35 -14.69
N LEU A 226 -23.74 -1.10 -15.58
CA LEU A 226 -24.40 -1.71 -16.74
C LEU A 226 -25.46 -2.73 -16.36
N MET A 227 -25.23 -3.53 -15.32
CA MET A 227 -26.22 -4.50 -14.83
C MET A 227 -27.49 -3.81 -14.33
N GLU A 228 -27.37 -2.63 -13.73
CA GLU A 228 -28.50 -1.90 -13.15
C GLU A 228 -29.21 -0.99 -14.15
N THR A 229 -28.47 -0.28 -15.01
CA THR A 229 -29.08 0.65 -15.97
C THR A 229 -29.63 -0.05 -17.19
N ASP A 230 -29.01 -1.17 -17.59
CA ASP A 230 -29.35 -1.87 -18.83
C ASP A 230 -29.98 -3.24 -18.57
N GLU A 231 -30.27 -3.56 -17.29
CA GLU A 231 -30.87 -4.83 -16.82
C GLU A 231 -30.13 -6.08 -17.30
N LEU A 232 -28.80 -6.00 -17.39
CA LEU A 232 -27.94 -7.09 -17.87
C LEU A 232 -27.54 -8.06 -16.76
N SER A 233 -27.35 -9.33 -17.11
CA SER A 233 -26.59 -10.26 -16.29
C SER A 233 -25.09 -9.90 -16.29
N PHE A 234 -24.33 -10.45 -15.34
CA PHE A 234 -22.88 -10.25 -15.26
C PHE A 234 -22.17 -10.63 -16.58
N THR A 235 -22.51 -11.78 -17.18
CA THR A 235 -21.91 -12.26 -18.43
C THR A 235 -22.24 -11.36 -19.62
N GLU A 236 -23.47 -10.83 -19.66
CA GLU A 236 -23.88 -9.89 -20.70
C GLU A 236 -23.18 -8.54 -20.55
N ALA A 237 -23.03 -8.04 -19.32
CA ALA A 237 -22.26 -6.83 -19.05
C ALA A 237 -20.78 -6.99 -19.43
N GLU A 238 -20.14 -8.11 -19.07
CA GLU A 238 -18.75 -8.40 -19.46
C GLU A 238 -18.60 -8.46 -20.99
N THR A 239 -19.51 -9.17 -21.66
CA THR A 239 -19.53 -9.26 -23.13
C THR A 239 -19.71 -7.89 -23.78
N LYS A 240 -20.61 -7.05 -23.24
CA LYS A 240 -20.87 -5.70 -23.73
C LYS A 240 -19.63 -4.81 -23.63
N ILE A 241 -18.92 -4.88 -22.50
CA ILE A 241 -17.68 -4.13 -22.30
C ILE A 241 -16.63 -4.55 -23.34
N TRP A 242 -16.48 -5.85 -23.62
CA TRP A 242 -15.55 -6.31 -24.66
C TRP A 242 -15.96 -5.88 -26.06
N SER A 243 -17.25 -5.96 -26.40
CA SER A 243 -17.74 -5.60 -27.74
C SER A 243 -17.75 -4.09 -28.00
N SER A 244 -17.74 -3.27 -26.94
CA SER A 244 -17.89 -1.80 -27.04
C SER A 244 -16.87 -1.08 -26.16
N PRO A 245 -15.56 -1.19 -26.45
CA PRO A 245 -14.51 -0.53 -25.65
C PRO A 245 -14.60 1.00 -25.68
N ASP A 246 -15.31 1.60 -26.63
CA ASP A 246 -15.61 3.04 -26.67
C ASP A 246 -16.34 3.53 -25.41
N LEU A 247 -17.04 2.63 -24.69
CA LEU A 247 -17.66 2.92 -23.39
C LEU A 247 -16.64 3.41 -22.35
N LEU A 248 -15.37 3.07 -22.49
CA LEU A 248 -14.32 3.46 -21.54
C LEU A 248 -13.88 4.92 -21.72
N GLY A 249 -14.21 5.56 -22.85
CA GLY A 249 -14.03 7.00 -23.06
C GLY A 249 -12.59 7.51 -22.86
N TYR A 250 -11.58 6.62 -22.94
CA TYR A 250 -10.16 6.90 -22.69
C TYR A 250 -9.83 7.47 -21.28
N ALA A 251 -10.83 7.56 -20.38
CA ALA A 251 -10.73 8.17 -19.07
C ALA A 251 -10.66 7.08 -17.97
N PRO A 252 -9.93 7.30 -16.87
CA PRO A 252 -9.93 6.38 -15.74
C PRO A 252 -11.23 6.40 -14.93
N GLY A 253 -12.14 7.34 -15.21
CA GLY A 253 -13.45 7.50 -14.58
C GLY A 253 -14.59 7.38 -15.59
N PHE A 254 -15.79 7.15 -15.08
CA PHE A 254 -16.99 6.87 -15.87
C PHE A 254 -18.00 8.03 -15.86
N GLU A 255 -17.60 9.22 -15.40
CA GLU A 255 -18.47 10.39 -15.26
C GLU A 255 -19.04 10.87 -16.61
N ASN A 256 -18.36 10.53 -17.71
CA ASN A 256 -18.81 10.81 -19.07
C ASN A 256 -19.90 9.84 -19.56
N LEU A 257 -20.13 8.72 -18.88
CA LEU A 257 -21.20 7.80 -19.24
C LEU A 257 -22.57 8.42 -18.91
N PRO A 258 -23.56 8.31 -19.80
CA PRO A 258 -24.88 8.91 -19.60
C PRO A 258 -25.53 8.49 -18.27
N GLY A 259 -25.76 9.45 -17.39
CA GLY A 259 -26.44 9.20 -16.11
C GLY A 259 -25.60 8.45 -15.06
N PHE A 260 -24.31 8.21 -15.31
CA PHE A 260 -23.45 7.49 -14.36
C PHE A 260 -23.34 8.22 -13.01
N SER A 261 -23.10 9.53 -13.00
CA SER A 261 -23.00 10.29 -11.74
C SER A 261 -24.30 10.24 -10.93
N LEU A 262 -25.46 10.35 -11.60
CA LEU A 262 -26.77 10.23 -10.95
C LEU A 262 -27.01 8.82 -10.40
N TRP A 263 -26.60 7.79 -11.14
CA TRP A 263 -26.66 6.40 -10.66
C TRP A 263 -25.77 6.23 -9.43
N LEU A 264 -24.53 6.69 -9.48
CA LEU A 264 -23.59 6.57 -8.36
C LEU A 264 -24.11 7.29 -7.11
N GLU A 265 -24.65 8.51 -7.27
CA GLU A 265 -25.28 9.29 -6.19
C GLU A 265 -26.55 8.63 -5.63
N SER A 266 -27.24 7.80 -6.42
CA SER A 266 -28.43 7.06 -5.97
C SER A 266 -28.08 5.84 -5.08
N LEU A 267 -26.83 5.38 -5.09
CA LEU A 267 -26.41 4.22 -4.33
C LEU A 267 -26.24 4.54 -2.85
N SER A 268 -26.59 3.59 -1.98
CA SER A 268 -26.26 3.70 -0.56
C SER A 268 -24.74 3.73 -0.35
N GLU A 269 -24.26 4.42 0.69
CA GLU A 269 -22.84 4.48 1.08
C GLU A 269 -22.21 3.08 1.19
N LYS A 270 -22.94 2.11 1.76
CA LYS A 270 -22.46 0.72 1.89
C LYS A 270 -22.17 0.08 0.52
N LYS A 271 -23.04 0.33 -0.46
CA LYS A 271 -22.89 -0.22 -1.81
C LYS A 271 -21.77 0.48 -2.58
N ILE A 272 -21.64 1.80 -2.44
CA ILE A 272 -20.50 2.56 -2.98
C ILE A 272 -19.19 2.00 -2.43
N ALA A 273 -19.12 1.77 -1.12
CA ALA A 273 -17.92 1.21 -0.48
C ALA A 273 -17.60 -0.20 -1.02
N GLN A 274 -18.61 -1.05 -1.21
CA GLN A 274 -18.43 -2.40 -1.79
C GLN A 274 -17.93 -2.37 -3.25
N LEU A 275 -18.38 -1.40 -4.04
CA LEU A 275 -17.94 -1.18 -5.43
C LEU A 275 -16.64 -0.35 -5.53
N GLY A 276 -16.04 0.02 -4.40
CA GLY A 276 -14.83 0.83 -4.34
C GLY A 276 -13.53 0.03 -4.40
N LYS A 277 -13.58 -1.31 -4.44
CA LYS A 277 -12.39 -2.18 -4.31
C LYS A 277 -11.49 -2.13 -5.54
N GLY A 278 -12.05 -2.19 -6.75
CA GLY A 278 -11.30 -2.04 -7.99
C GLY A 278 -10.62 -0.66 -8.08
N TYR A 279 -11.40 0.39 -7.82
CA TYR A 279 -10.93 1.78 -7.88
C TYR A 279 -9.80 2.03 -6.87
N THR A 280 -10.02 1.65 -5.60
CA THR A 280 -9.04 1.85 -4.54
C THR A 280 -7.75 1.08 -4.83
N SER A 281 -7.85 -0.13 -5.37
CA SER A 281 -6.67 -0.93 -5.74
C SER A 281 -5.87 -0.28 -6.88
N ILE A 282 -6.54 0.26 -7.90
CA ILE A 282 -5.88 0.96 -9.01
C ILE A 282 -5.09 2.16 -8.51
N GLU A 283 -5.70 2.98 -7.66
CA GLU A 283 -5.08 4.18 -7.08
C GLU A 283 -3.94 3.83 -6.13
N VAL A 284 -4.19 2.97 -5.13
CA VAL A 284 -3.20 2.63 -4.09
C VAL A 284 -2.01 1.88 -4.67
N LEU A 285 -2.20 1.00 -5.67
CA LEU A 285 -1.10 0.24 -6.30
C LEU A 285 -0.44 1.00 -7.46
N GLY A 286 -0.96 2.18 -7.83
CA GLY A 286 -0.45 2.98 -8.94
C GLY A 286 -0.51 2.25 -10.27
N LEU A 287 -1.63 1.57 -10.56
CA LEU A 287 -1.74 0.74 -11.76
C LEU A 287 -1.80 1.55 -13.06
N ASN A 288 -2.04 2.86 -12.96
CA ASN A 288 -2.10 3.81 -14.09
C ASN A 288 -0.94 4.81 -14.14
N ARG A 289 0.14 4.58 -13.37
CA ARG A 289 1.33 5.43 -13.44
C ARG A 289 1.93 5.46 -14.87
N PRO A 290 2.44 6.60 -15.35
CA PRO A 290 2.79 6.79 -16.76
C PRO A 290 3.73 5.71 -17.33
N GLU A 291 4.78 5.37 -16.60
CA GLU A 291 5.79 4.39 -17.03
C GLU A 291 5.21 2.97 -17.19
N LEU A 292 4.22 2.61 -16.37
CA LEU A 292 3.55 1.31 -16.46
C LEU A 292 2.60 1.25 -17.65
N VAL A 293 1.86 2.35 -17.89
CA VAL A 293 0.95 2.46 -19.05
C VAL A 293 1.75 2.38 -20.36
N VAL A 294 2.87 3.09 -20.45
CA VAL A 294 3.76 3.03 -21.64
C VAL A 294 4.29 1.60 -21.85
N ALA A 295 4.74 0.92 -20.81
CA ALA A 295 5.22 -0.46 -20.92
C ALA A 295 4.13 -1.44 -21.41
N ARG A 296 2.89 -1.22 -20.97
CA ARG A 296 1.73 -1.99 -21.40
C ARG A 296 1.34 -1.71 -22.86
N LEU A 297 1.34 -0.44 -23.28
CA LEU A 297 1.09 -0.06 -24.68
C LEU A 297 2.07 -0.73 -25.64
N ASN A 298 3.35 -0.85 -25.27
CA ASN A 298 4.34 -1.59 -26.07
C ASN A 298 3.97 -3.07 -26.23
N THR A 299 3.41 -3.69 -25.19
CA THR A 299 2.94 -5.09 -25.24
C THR A 299 1.69 -5.23 -26.10
N LEU A 300 0.78 -4.25 -26.04
CA LEU A 300 -0.44 -4.20 -26.84
C LEU A 300 -0.15 -4.24 -28.35
N CYS A 301 0.88 -3.54 -28.84
CA CYS A 301 1.30 -3.61 -30.25
C CYS A 301 1.67 -5.04 -30.67
N GLN A 302 2.34 -5.80 -29.80
CA GLN A 302 2.71 -7.19 -30.09
C GLN A 302 1.49 -8.12 -30.12
N LEU A 303 0.51 -7.88 -29.25
CA LEU A 303 -0.73 -8.65 -29.22
C LEU A 303 -1.57 -8.49 -30.49
N HIS A 304 -1.64 -7.28 -31.04
CA HIS A 304 -2.36 -7.04 -32.30
C HIS A 304 -1.76 -7.85 -33.46
N LEU A 305 -0.43 -7.95 -33.53
CA LEU A 305 0.26 -8.78 -34.52
C LEU A 305 -0.03 -10.28 -34.30
N ALA A 306 0.06 -10.75 -33.06
CA ALA A 306 -0.22 -12.15 -32.71
C ALA A 306 -1.67 -12.54 -33.04
N TYR A 307 -2.64 -11.69 -32.73
CA TYR A 307 -4.04 -11.92 -33.06
C TYR A 307 -4.29 -11.92 -34.58
N GLY A 308 -3.62 -11.03 -35.32
CA GLY A 308 -3.66 -11.01 -36.78
C GLY A 308 -3.15 -12.32 -37.41
N GLN A 309 -2.12 -12.94 -36.83
CA GLN A 309 -1.62 -14.25 -37.26
C GLN A 309 -2.58 -15.38 -36.90
N PHE A 310 -3.13 -15.38 -35.68
CA PHE A 310 -4.16 -16.34 -35.26
C PHE A 310 -5.34 -16.36 -36.24
N LYS A 311 -5.82 -15.18 -36.66
CA LYS A 311 -6.90 -15.05 -37.64
C LYS A 311 -6.60 -15.66 -39.02
N GLN A 312 -5.34 -15.71 -39.42
CA GLN A 312 -4.92 -16.28 -40.70
C GLN A 312 -4.71 -17.79 -40.65
N GLY A 313 -4.60 -18.37 -39.45
CA GLY A 313 -4.40 -19.80 -39.25
C GLY A 313 -5.71 -20.60 -39.20
N GLU A 314 -5.60 -21.91 -39.40
CA GLU A 314 -6.69 -22.89 -39.21
C GLU A 314 -6.89 -23.23 -37.72
N HIS A 315 -6.86 -22.22 -36.83
CA HIS A 315 -7.04 -22.44 -35.40
C HIS A 315 -8.52 -22.29 -35.03
N ASP A 316 -9.17 -23.39 -34.67
CA ASP A 316 -10.62 -23.44 -34.47
C ASP A 316 -11.09 -22.97 -33.07
N GLU A 317 -10.20 -22.76 -32.09
CA GLU A 317 -10.60 -22.44 -30.71
C GLU A 317 -9.85 -21.22 -30.13
N PHE A 318 -10.58 -20.11 -29.96
CA PHE A 318 -10.04 -18.83 -29.47
C PHE A 318 -9.56 -18.89 -28.01
N ASP A 319 -10.26 -19.64 -27.15
CA ASP A 319 -9.87 -19.81 -25.74
C ASP A 319 -8.54 -20.56 -25.62
N VAL A 320 -8.34 -21.59 -26.45
CA VAL A 320 -7.05 -22.32 -26.54
C VAL A 320 -5.91 -21.41 -26.98
N PHE A 321 -6.17 -20.51 -27.93
CA PHE A 321 -5.19 -19.49 -28.34
C PHE A 321 -4.84 -18.55 -27.19
N ILE A 322 -5.85 -18.05 -26.45
CA ILE A 322 -5.59 -17.20 -25.29
C ILE A 322 -4.72 -17.94 -24.28
N ASP A 323 -5.06 -19.19 -23.94
CA ASP A 323 -4.32 -19.98 -22.95
C ASP A 323 -2.90 -20.33 -23.38
N ALA A 324 -2.67 -20.53 -24.68
CA ALA A 324 -1.36 -20.84 -25.24
C ALA A 324 -0.43 -19.63 -25.37
N LEU A 325 -0.91 -18.40 -25.16
CA LEU A 325 -0.08 -17.20 -25.27
C LEU A 325 1.10 -17.24 -24.28
N PRO A 326 2.34 -17.16 -24.76
CA PRO A 326 3.53 -17.15 -23.90
C PRO A 326 3.75 -15.76 -23.27
N THR A 327 2.68 -15.10 -22.82
CA THR A 327 2.74 -13.79 -22.18
C THR A 327 2.88 -13.97 -20.68
N LEU A 328 4.12 -13.91 -20.19
CA LEU A 328 4.37 -13.89 -18.75
C LEU A 328 3.89 -12.56 -18.14
N GLN A 329 4.17 -11.44 -18.79
CA GLN A 329 3.75 -10.11 -18.32
C GLN A 329 2.38 -9.68 -18.81
N TYR A 330 1.72 -8.86 -17.99
CA TYR A 330 0.47 -8.16 -18.31
C TYR A 330 -0.66 -9.10 -18.78
N ARG A 331 -0.66 -10.35 -18.31
CA ARG A 331 -1.56 -11.41 -18.73
C ARG A 331 -3.03 -10.99 -18.68
N SER A 332 -3.46 -10.28 -17.63
CA SER A 332 -4.84 -9.82 -17.53
C SER A 332 -5.21 -8.81 -18.60
N MET A 333 -4.29 -7.89 -18.92
CA MET A 333 -4.50 -6.95 -20.02
C MET A 333 -4.52 -7.67 -21.37
N CYS A 334 -3.63 -8.66 -21.56
CA CYS A 334 -3.61 -9.45 -22.79
C CYS A 334 -4.97 -10.13 -23.07
N ILE A 335 -5.59 -10.71 -22.04
CA ILE A 335 -6.93 -11.30 -22.14
C ILE A 335 -7.95 -10.24 -22.56
N ASP A 336 -7.96 -9.08 -21.90
CA ASP A 336 -8.95 -8.02 -22.16
C ASP A 336 -8.82 -7.48 -23.60
N VAL A 337 -7.59 -7.24 -24.05
CA VAL A 337 -7.29 -6.81 -25.43
C VAL A 337 -7.80 -7.83 -26.45
N LEU A 338 -7.47 -9.11 -26.26
CA LEU A 338 -7.83 -10.14 -27.23
C LEU A 338 -9.33 -10.39 -27.26
N GLN A 339 -9.99 -10.45 -26.11
CA GLN A 339 -11.44 -10.58 -26.03
C GLN A 339 -12.13 -9.42 -26.76
N SER A 340 -11.69 -8.19 -26.53
CA SER A 340 -12.23 -7.03 -27.26
C SER A 340 -12.03 -7.14 -28.78
N LEU A 341 -10.82 -7.50 -29.24
CA LEU A 341 -10.53 -7.70 -30.66
C LEU A 341 -11.38 -8.81 -31.30
N HIS A 342 -11.70 -9.86 -30.55
CA HIS A 342 -12.54 -10.96 -31.02
C HIS A 342 -14.02 -10.58 -31.12
N HIS A 343 -14.54 -9.90 -30.11
CA HIS A 343 -15.94 -9.49 -30.07
C HIS A 343 -16.28 -8.41 -31.09
N GLN A 344 -15.42 -7.42 -31.29
CA GLN A 344 -15.62 -6.36 -32.30
C GLN A 344 -15.74 -6.90 -33.74
N GLN A 345 -15.10 -8.04 -34.04
CA GLN A 345 -15.23 -8.68 -35.35
C GLN A 345 -16.56 -9.41 -35.53
N ARG A 346 -17.09 -10.04 -34.49
CA ARG A 346 -18.39 -10.72 -34.55
C ARG A 346 -19.54 -9.73 -34.78
N THR A 347 -19.37 -8.48 -34.36
CA THR A 347 -20.37 -7.41 -34.49
C THR A 347 -20.32 -6.65 -35.81
N SER A 348 -19.27 -6.82 -36.63
CA SER A 348 -19.13 -6.12 -37.92
C SER A 348 -19.35 -7.05 -39.13
N PRO A 349 -20.42 -6.86 -39.94
CA PRO A 349 -20.44 -7.40 -41.29
C PRO A 349 -19.47 -6.59 -42.16
N VAL A 350 -18.64 -7.30 -42.92
CA VAL A 350 -17.67 -6.84 -43.92
C VAL A 350 -17.85 -5.39 -44.42
N SER A 351 -16.98 -4.49 -43.95
CA SER A 351 -16.42 -3.41 -44.77
C SER A 351 -15.08 -2.98 -44.19
N ALA A 352 -14.00 -3.30 -44.90
CA ALA A 352 -12.68 -2.78 -44.61
C ALA A 352 -12.62 -1.34 -45.15
N SER A 353 -12.78 -0.35 -44.27
CA SER A 353 -12.26 0.99 -44.48
C SER A 353 -11.13 1.24 -43.50
N SER A 354 -9.95 1.51 -44.06
CA SER A 354 -8.77 1.99 -43.36
C SER A 354 -9.10 3.29 -42.63
N GLU A 355 -9.52 3.21 -41.37
CA GLU A 355 -9.55 4.36 -40.49
C GLU A 355 -8.16 4.61 -39.91
N LYS A 356 -7.69 5.83 -40.13
CA LYS A 356 -6.38 6.32 -39.68
C LYS A 356 -6.32 6.29 -38.15
N ALA A 357 -5.13 5.98 -37.64
CA ALA A 357 -4.79 6.13 -36.23
C ALA A 357 -5.29 7.48 -35.68
N PRO A 358 -5.87 7.53 -34.47
CA PRO A 358 -6.33 8.77 -33.88
C PRO A 358 -5.16 9.74 -33.70
N PRO A 359 -5.40 11.06 -33.79
CA PRO A 359 -4.37 12.03 -33.48
C PRO A 359 -3.96 11.86 -32.02
N SER A 360 -2.66 12.00 -31.77
CA SER A 360 -2.08 12.09 -30.44
C SER A 360 -2.79 13.17 -29.64
N HIS A 361 -3.72 12.79 -28.77
CA HIS A 361 -4.27 13.71 -27.79
C HIS A 361 -3.13 14.12 -26.86
N GLU A 362 -2.91 15.43 -26.79
CA GLU A 362 -2.01 16.03 -25.83
C GLU A 362 -2.35 15.51 -24.44
N VAL A 363 -1.41 14.76 -23.88
CA VAL A 363 -1.40 14.36 -22.49
C VAL A 363 -1.36 15.64 -21.68
N SER A 364 -2.51 16.10 -21.20
CA SER A 364 -2.55 17.05 -20.10
C SER A 364 -1.66 16.48 -19.00
N PRO A 365 -0.71 17.26 -18.45
CA PRO A 365 0.14 16.79 -17.37
C PRO A 365 -0.76 16.62 -16.15
N HIS A 366 -1.33 15.43 -15.98
CA HIS A 366 -1.69 14.97 -14.65
C HIS A 366 -0.41 15.03 -13.86
N VAL A 367 -0.41 15.95 -12.89
CA VAL A 367 0.61 16.13 -11.88
C VAL A 367 1.06 14.74 -11.47
N ALA A 368 2.28 14.37 -11.89
CA ALA A 368 2.93 13.20 -11.36
C ALA A 368 2.81 13.33 -9.85
N ALA A 369 2.08 12.40 -9.22
CA ALA A 369 2.14 12.26 -7.79
C ALA A 369 3.63 12.07 -7.49
N LYS A 370 4.29 13.15 -7.04
CA LYS A 370 5.67 13.13 -6.60
C LYS A 370 5.72 11.94 -5.64
N GLY A 371 6.52 10.93 -5.98
CA GLY A 371 6.76 9.83 -5.06
C GLY A 371 7.08 10.42 -3.71
N ASP A 372 6.43 9.90 -2.66
CA ASP A 372 6.59 10.42 -1.31
C ASP A 372 8.09 10.57 -1.00
N ALA A 373 8.48 11.76 -0.56
CA ALA A 373 9.90 12.10 -0.41
C ALA A 373 10.60 11.23 0.66
N PHE A 374 9.84 10.53 1.51
CA PHE A 374 10.36 9.72 2.62
C PHE A 374 9.96 8.25 2.50
N ALA A 375 10.87 7.39 2.94
CA ALA A 375 10.57 5.99 3.13
C ALA A 375 9.45 5.76 4.16
N ASN A 376 8.67 4.70 3.96
CA ASN A 376 7.50 4.41 4.79
C ASN A 376 7.86 4.11 6.25
N TRP A 377 8.93 3.36 6.48
CA TRP A 377 9.50 3.11 7.81
C TRP A 377 9.79 4.39 8.59
N PHE A 378 10.26 5.44 7.91
CA PHE A 378 10.59 6.71 8.53
C PHE A 378 9.31 7.44 8.95
N LYS A 379 8.33 7.50 8.05
CA LYS A 379 7.03 8.12 8.31
C LYS A 379 6.28 7.45 9.46
N ALA A 380 6.34 6.12 9.52
CA ALA A 380 5.70 5.34 10.58
C ALA A 380 6.31 5.62 11.96
N SER A 381 7.61 5.98 12.02
CA SER A 381 8.38 6.05 13.27
C SER A 381 8.60 7.48 13.81
N LEU A 382 8.24 8.54 13.09
CA LEU A 382 8.48 9.93 13.51
C LEU A 382 7.28 10.52 14.23
N ARG A 383 7.43 11.12 15.42
CA ARG A 383 6.31 11.74 16.16
C ARG A 383 6.67 13.10 16.75
N TYR A 384 5.66 13.92 17.02
CA TYR A 384 5.83 15.00 17.99
C TYR A 384 5.76 14.42 19.41
N CYS A 385 6.62 14.92 20.29
CA CYS A 385 6.62 14.63 21.72
C CYS A 385 6.38 15.93 22.49
N VAL A 386 5.30 15.97 23.27
CA VAL A 386 4.96 17.11 24.13
C VAL A 386 5.01 16.65 25.58
N GLU A 387 5.92 17.24 26.35
CA GLU A 387 6.10 16.96 27.77
C GLU A 387 5.08 17.79 28.59
N GLU A 388 4.73 17.36 29.80
CA GLU A 388 3.71 18.02 30.66
C GLU A 388 4.00 19.51 30.87
N SER A 389 5.27 19.89 31.01
CA SER A 389 5.71 21.29 31.13
C SER A 389 5.55 22.12 29.86
N GLN A 390 5.34 21.48 28.71
CA GLN A 390 5.30 22.09 27.37
C GLN A 390 3.90 22.13 26.76
N LEU A 391 2.85 21.73 27.49
CA LEU A 391 1.48 21.68 26.97
C LEU A 391 0.97 23.02 26.40
N MET A 392 1.38 24.14 27.01
CA MET A 392 1.01 25.49 26.58
C MET A 392 1.98 26.09 25.55
N GLU A 393 3.04 25.37 25.16
CA GLU A 393 4.05 25.87 24.22
C GLU A 393 3.55 25.77 22.77
N THR A 394 3.32 26.94 22.16
CA THR A 394 2.71 27.04 20.81
C THR A 394 3.71 27.34 19.71
N GLN A 395 5.00 27.59 20.01
CA GLN A 395 5.98 28.01 19.01
C GLN A 395 6.90 26.88 18.56
N ARG A 396 7.02 25.81 19.37
CA ARG A 396 7.86 24.66 19.06
C ARG A 396 7.26 23.37 19.59
N ARG A 397 7.59 22.26 18.93
CA ARG A 397 7.36 20.90 19.43
C ARG A 397 8.54 20.01 19.12
N ASN A 398 8.96 19.20 20.10
CA ASN A 398 10.04 18.24 19.88
C ASN A 398 9.62 17.17 18.87
N LEU A 399 10.53 16.82 17.98
CA LEU A 399 10.41 15.69 17.07
C LEU A 399 11.25 14.54 17.61
N VAL A 400 10.66 13.35 17.69
CA VAL A 400 11.32 12.14 18.18
C VAL A 400 11.12 11.00 17.20
N PHE A 401 12.14 10.16 17.10
CA PHE A 401 12.08 8.90 16.40
C PHE A 401 11.78 7.77 17.38
N LEU A 402 10.81 6.92 17.08
CA LEU A 402 10.36 5.84 17.97
C LEU A 402 11.31 4.64 17.91
N SER A 403 12.49 4.80 18.51
CA SER A 403 13.53 3.78 18.64
C SER A 403 14.28 3.95 19.96
N ALA A 404 14.80 2.85 20.53
CA ALA A 404 15.67 2.89 21.72
C ALA A 404 16.92 3.76 21.54
N ARG A 405 17.34 4.00 20.29
CA ARG A 405 18.54 4.79 19.98
C ARG A 405 18.27 6.29 19.89
N ASP A 406 17.00 6.72 19.89
CA ASP A 406 16.66 8.14 19.85
C ASP A 406 17.22 8.88 21.08
N LYS A 407 17.58 10.15 20.88
CA LYS A 407 18.19 10.95 21.93
C LYS A 407 17.22 11.31 23.05
N LEU A 408 15.95 11.51 22.72
CA LEU A 408 14.91 11.94 23.64
C LEU A 408 14.00 10.79 24.03
N TYR A 409 13.63 9.93 23.09
CA TYR A 409 12.78 8.77 23.33
C TYR A 409 13.59 7.59 23.87
N GLY A 410 13.19 7.10 25.04
CA GLY A 410 13.67 5.86 25.62
C GLY A 410 15.02 5.89 26.36
N GLN A 411 15.60 7.07 26.57
CA GLN A 411 16.87 7.20 27.33
C GLN A 411 16.66 7.26 28.86
N LYS A 412 15.72 8.10 29.31
CA LYS A 412 15.50 8.38 30.74
C LYS A 412 14.01 8.50 31.03
N ALA A 413 13.63 8.28 32.29
CA ALA A 413 12.30 8.60 32.78
C ALA A 413 12.00 10.08 32.50
N LYS A 414 10.88 10.33 31.82
CA LYS A 414 10.38 11.68 31.53
C LYS A 414 9.24 12.03 32.48
N GLU A 415 8.95 13.32 32.58
CA GLU A 415 7.61 13.74 33.01
C GLU A 415 6.54 13.22 32.03
N LYS A 416 5.25 13.37 32.34
CA LYS A 416 4.20 12.82 31.48
C LYS A 416 4.35 13.36 30.06
N CYS A 417 4.37 12.45 29.09
CA CYS A 417 4.53 12.79 27.68
C CYS A 417 3.32 12.36 26.87
N ILE A 418 2.92 13.24 25.94
CA ILE A 418 1.89 12.98 24.95
C ILE A 418 2.56 13.00 23.58
N PHE A 419 2.27 11.97 22.79
CA PHE A 419 2.76 11.83 21.44
C PHE A 419 1.64 12.17 20.46
N LEU A 420 2.00 12.92 19.42
CA LEU A 420 1.05 13.38 18.41
C LEU A 420 1.56 12.99 17.02
N PRO A 421 0.65 12.67 16.11
CA PRO A 421 1.02 12.32 14.76
C PRO A 421 1.53 13.52 13.96
N LEU A 422 2.26 13.24 12.89
CA LEU A 422 2.59 14.25 11.88
C LEU A 422 1.54 14.20 10.78
N ASP A 423 1.14 15.38 10.32
CA ASP A 423 0.46 15.54 9.05
C ASP A 423 1.53 15.71 7.97
N TRP A 424 1.84 14.67 7.21
CA TRP A 424 2.89 14.73 6.20
C TRP A 424 2.61 15.72 5.07
N GLN A 425 1.37 16.11 4.81
CA GLN A 425 1.06 17.13 3.81
C GLN A 425 1.46 18.51 4.31
N ARG A 426 1.13 18.82 5.57
CA ARG A 426 1.40 20.11 6.22
C ARG A 426 2.82 20.23 6.78
N ASP A 427 3.30 19.18 7.44
CA ASP A 427 4.49 19.23 8.29
C ASP A 427 5.80 18.97 7.52
N GLN A 428 5.74 18.39 6.32
CA GLN A 428 6.94 18.11 5.51
C GLN A 428 7.79 19.36 5.19
N HIS A 429 7.15 20.53 5.12
CA HIS A 429 7.78 21.81 4.80
C HIS A 429 7.99 22.70 6.03
N LYS A 430 7.66 22.24 7.24
CA LYS A 430 7.92 23.02 8.46
C LYS A 430 9.41 23.20 8.67
N LEU A 431 9.78 24.37 9.21
CA LEU A 431 11.13 24.65 9.64
C LEU A 431 11.46 23.76 10.85
N ILE A 432 12.54 23.00 10.73
CA ILE A 432 13.08 22.15 11.77
C ILE A 432 14.43 22.69 12.19
N LYS A 433 14.65 22.73 13.50
CA LYS A 433 15.95 23.01 14.09
C LYS A 433 16.57 21.74 14.62
N VAL A 434 17.85 21.56 14.30
CA VAL A 434 18.66 20.45 14.75
C VAL A 434 19.77 20.98 15.65
N ARG A 435 19.68 20.67 16.94
CA ARG A 435 20.72 21.00 17.92
C ARG A 435 21.68 19.83 18.07
N SER A 436 22.87 20.04 17.51
CA SER A 436 24.04 19.20 17.71
C SER A 436 24.82 19.62 18.96
N HIS A 437 25.89 18.89 19.26
CA HIS A 437 26.79 19.18 20.38
C HIS A 437 27.53 20.53 20.25
N ARG A 438 27.72 21.05 19.04
CA ARG A 438 28.49 22.29 18.78
C ARG A 438 27.63 23.43 18.24
N ASN A 439 26.64 23.14 17.39
CA ASN A 439 25.88 24.15 16.65
C ASN A 439 24.38 23.80 16.56
N ILE A 440 23.55 24.81 16.31
CA ILE A 440 22.16 24.67 15.87
C ILE A 440 22.11 25.05 14.39
N TRP A 441 21.43 24.25 13.59
CA TRP A 441 21.16 24.53 12.18
C TRP A 441 19.71 24.23 11.84
N GLU A 442 19.26 24.74 10.71
CA GLU A 442 17.87 24.74 10.26
C GLU A 442 17.74 23.97 8.94
N THR A 443 16.60 23.30 8.76
CA THR A 443 16.22 22.59 7.53
C THR A 443 14.71 22.34 7.52
N SER A 444 14.19 21.60 6.55
CA SER A 444 12.86 20.99 6.59
C SER A 444 12.94 19.47 6.46
N LEU A 445 11.87 18.75 6.79
CA LEU A 445 11.82 17.31 6.46
C LEU A 445 12.05 17.15 4.94
N SER A 446 11.39 17.94 4.11
CA SER A 446 11.46 17.79 2.64
C SER A 446 12.86 17.99 2.07
N GLU A 447 13.69 18.82 2.71
CA GLU A 447 15.11 18.94 2.39
C GLU A 447 15.89 17.71 2.86
N LEU A 448 15.60 17.20 4.06
CA LEU A 448 16.20 15.98 4.59
C LEU A 448 15.88 14.73 3.75
N ALA A 449 14.74 14.67 3.06
CA ALA A 449 14.41 13.59 2.12
C ALA A 449 15.44 13.44 0.98
N SER A 450 16.15 14.52 0.62
CA SER A 450 17.22 14.46 -0.38
C SER A 450 18.54 13.87 0.18
N SER A 451 18.61 13.60 1.48
CA SER A 451 19.79 13.04 2.17
C SER A 451 19.78 11.50 2.19
N ARG A 452 20.93 10.89 2.55
CA ARG A 452 21.05 9.42 2.60
C ARG A 452 20.20 8.87 3.76
N PRO A 453 19.32 7.88 3.56
CA PRO A 453 18.42 7.35 4.60
C PRO A 453 19.10 6.92 5.92
N MET A 454 20.36 6.47 5.85
CA MET A 454 21.15 6.13 7.04
C MET A 454 21.60 7.36 7.85
N GLU A 455 21.78 8.51 7.20
CA GLU A 455 22.09 9.77 7.87
C GLU A 455 20.87 10.31 8.61
N LEU A 456 19.66 10.05 8.10
CA LEU A 456 18.40 10.40 8.76
C LEU A 456 18.22 9.71 10.11
N LEU A 457 18.49 8.39 10.20
CA LEU A 457 18.44 7.68 11.49
C LEU A 457 19.50 8.22 12.46
N ASN A 458 20.73 8.43 11.96
CA ASN A 458 21.81 8.98 12.77
C ASN A 458 21.54 10.41 13.25
N LEU A 459 20.66 11.15 12.59
CA LEU A 459 20.26 12.49 12.98
C LEU A 459 19.55 12.48 14.34
N PHE A 460 18.52 11.65 14.52
CA PHE A 460 17.70 11.59 15.73
C PHE A 460 18.41 10.94 16.92
N THR A 461 19.34 10.03 16.65
CA THR A 461 20.14 9.36 17.69
C THR A 461 21.11 10.32 18.40
N HIS A 462 21.66 11.32 17.70
CA HIS A 462 22.70 12.20 18.27
C HIS A 462 22.24 13.63 18.54
N ASN A 463 21.13 14.07 17.96
CA ASN A 463 20.69 15.47 17.98
C ASN A 463 19.34 15.63 18.66
N GLN A 464 19.12 16.80 19.25
CA GLN A 464 17.78 17.21 19.67
C GLN A 464 17.14 17.94 18.49
N ILE A 465 15.92 17.57 18.13
CA ILE A 465 15.24 18.05 16.94
C ILE A 465 13.87 18.58 17.34
N TRP A 466 13.49 19.75 16.84
CA TRP A 466 12.15 20.30 17.02
C TRP A 466 11.70 21.03 15.77
N ALA A 467 10.39 21.03 15.55
CA ALA A 467 9.77 21.88 14.54
C ALA A 467 9.37 23.22 15.15
N GLU A 468 9.56 24.29 14.39
CA GLU A 468 9.10 25.64 14.69
C GLU A 468 7.76 25.89 13.98
N GLY A 469 6.88 26.66 14.60
CA GLY A 469 5.64 27.10 13.99
C GLY A 469 4.50 27.19 15.00
N PRO A 470 3.36 27.78 14.60
CA PRO A 470 2.19 27.82 15.46
C PRO A 470 1.64 26.40 15.65
N PHE A 471 1.64 25.95 16.89
CA PHE A 471 0.98 24.75 17.37
C PHE A 471 -0.14 25.12 18.32
N ASP A 472 -1.20 24.32 18.34
CA ASP A 472 -2.27 24.52 19.31
C ASP A 472 -1.78 24.22 20.73
N ALA A 473 -2.28 24.97 21.71
CA ALA A 473 -2.08 24.62 23.11
C ALA A 473 -2.84 23.33 23.43
N LEU A 474 -2.23 22.45 24.21
CA LEU A 474 -2.85 21.22 24.67
C LEU A 474 -3.34 21.41 26.10
N HIS A 475 -4.51 20.85 26.40
CA HIS A 475 -5.01 20.77 27.77
C HIS A 475 -4.61 19.44 28.40
N SER A 476 -4.36 19.42 29.71
CA SER A 476 -4.24 18.17 30.45
C SER A 476 -5.55 17.39 30.31
N ALA A 477 -5.47 16.09 30.04
CA ALA A 477 -6.63 15.20 30.10
C ALA A 477 -7.16 15.09 31.53
#